data_AF-A0A849WZ72-F1
#
_entry.id   AF-A0A849WZ72-F1
#
_cell.length_a   1.000
_cell.length_b   1.000
_cell.length_c   1.000
_cell.angle_alpha   90.00
_cell.angle_beta   90.00
_cell.angle_gamma   90.00
#
_symmetry.space_group_name_H-M   'P 1'
#
loop_
_entity.id
_entity.type
_entity.pdbx_description
1 polymer ?
#
loop_
_entity_poly.entity_id
_entity_poly.type
_entity_poly.pdbx_seq_one_letter_code
_entity_poly.pdbx_strand_id
1 'polypeptide(L)'
;MKNYLLVLVLGLSIYLVLTPKDLFFGTGVKSTSSYSETESLDSVAAGQTQLPLPPKGNDLADAKSSVVTLSERNLPSPSLNVTEKRLQNFQSLLHKIGPCLELKNSLSLSSNEPKIDNLLSSLQGDLGDPVIRSEDWTSTEIETPSQEKKLIKIETNYENEDIVKKLKYFNVTNEGLIPIDLSDEQTTEPTSTFLASLESEGKVIKTEKSERVFYQNGEEVLYTESNGLIEFIEISRQGKTLKCPSLEKSDCTCR
;
A
#
# COMPACT_ATOMS: atom_id res chain seq x y z
N MET A 1 60.38 -8.57 13.82
CA MET A 1 59.00 -8.05 13.87
C MET A 1 58.06 -8.58 12.77
N LYS A 2 58.54 -9.09 11.62
CA LYS A 2 57.66 -9.59 10.53
C LYS A 2 56.90 -10.91 10.82
N ASN A 3 57.35 -11.73 11.76
CA ASN A 3 56.73 -13.04 12.04
C ASN A 3 55.60 -13.00 13.08
N TYR A 4 55.45 -11.90 13.83
CA TYR A 4 54.39 -11.79 14.84
C TYR A 4 53.02 -11.43 14.25
N LEU A 5 53.00 -10.71 13.11
CA LEU A 5 51.75 -10.34 12.44
C LEU A 5 51.02 -11.56 11.87
N LEU A 6 51.77 -12.54 11.36
CA LEU A 6 51.20 -13.72 10.71
C LEU A 6 50.59 -14.70 11.72
N VAL A 7 51.16 -14.77 12.93
CA VAL A 7 50.59 -15.57 14.05
C VAL A 7 49.33 -14.91 14.62
N LEU A 8 49.29 -13.57 14.67
CA LEU A 8 48.10 -12.84 15.13
C LEU A 8 46.90 -12.99 14.18
N VAL A 9 47.15 -12.95 12.86
CA VAL A 9 46.08 -13.13 11.85
C VAL A 9 45.54 -14.56 11.83
N LEU A 10 46.40 -15.57 12.02
CA LEU A 10 45.96 -16.97 12.12
C LEU A 10 45.25 -17.30 13.45
N GLY A 11 45.64 -16.66 14.55
CA GLY A 11 44.94 -16.84 15.84
C GLY A 11 43.52 -16.26 15.86
N LEU A 12 43.31 -15.09 15.23
CA LEU A 12 42.01 -14.42 15.17
C LEU A 12 41.00 -15.15 14.26
N SER A 13 41.48 -15.81 13.20
CA SER A 13 40.63 -16.57 12.29
C SER A 13 40.13 -17.89 12.90
N ILE A 14 40.90 -18.51 13.81
CA ILE A 14 40.46 -19.73 14.52
C ILE A 14 39.48 -19.38 15.65
N TYR A 15 39.64 -18.22 16.31
CA TYR A 15 38.75 -17.81 17.41
C TYR A 15 37.32 -17.50 16.94
N LEU A 16 37.14 -16.99 15.72
CA LEU A 16 35.81 -16.68 15.17
C LEU A 16 35.02 -17.89 14.68
N VAL A 17 35.66 -19.05 14.48
CA VAL A 17 34.99 -20.28 14.02
C VAL A 17 34.55 -21.17 15.19
N LEU A 18 35.04 -20.93 16.41
CA LEU A 18 34.84 -21.81 17.56
C LEU A 18 33.99 -21.22 18.69
N THR A 19 33.22 -20.15 18.45
CA THR A 19 32.22 -19.72 19.44
C THR A 19 30.94 -20.55 19.31
N PRO A 20 30.60 -21.41 20.30
CA PRO A 20 29.35 -22.16 20.29
C PRO A 20 28.17 -21.21 20.50
N LYS A 21 27.16 -21.32 19.65
CA LYS A 21 25.91 -20.52 19.68
C LYS A 21 24.91 -20.96 20.77
N ASP A 22 25.27 -21.89 21.64
CA ASP A 22 24.30 -22.59 22.50
C ASP A 22 24.41 -22.22 23.98
N LEU A 23 24.24 -20.94 24.31
CA LEU A 23 24.23 -20.51 25.71
C LEU A 23 23.13 -19.51 26.08
N PHE A 24 21.94 -19.55 25.46
CA PHE A 24 20.76 -18.87 26.02
C PHE A 24 19.45 -19.56 25.61
N PHE A 25 19.06 -20.63 26.32
CA PHE A 25 17.65 -21.01 26.46
C PHE A 25 17.34 -21.31 27.93
N GLY A 26 16.84 -20.28 28.61
CA GLY A 26 16.23 -20.37 29.92
C GLY A 26 14.76 -20.79 29.80
N THR A 27 14.49 -22.01 30.23
CA THR A 27 13.30 -22.49 30.97
C THR A 27 11.96 -21.75 30.80
N GLY A 28 11.02 -22.43 30.13
CA GLY A 28 9.83 -22.97 30.80
C GLY A 28 8.52 -22.18 30.71
N VAL A 29 7.62 -22.63 29.85
CA VAL A 29 6.16 -22.54 30.09
C VAL A 29 5.50 -23.84 29.60
N LYS A 30 4.76 -24.50 30.50
CA LYS A 30 3.83 -25.60 30.20
C LYS A 30 2.59 -25.00 29.51
N SER A 31 2.32 -25.40 28.28
CA SER A 31 1.00 -25.18 27.65
C SER A 31 0.21 -26.48 27.65
N THR A 32 -0.81 -26.53 28.49
CA THR A 32 -1.88 -27.51 28.48
C THR A 32 -2.78 -27.24 27.27
N SER A 33 -2.80 -28.16 26.31
CA SER A 33 -3.81 -28.21 25.25
C SER A 33 -5.03 -28.99 25.74
N SER A 34 -6.20 -28.37 25.67
CA SER A 34 -7.50 -29.05 25.68
C SER A 34 -8.60 -28.04 25.39
N TYR A 35 -9.01 -27.94 24.13
CA TYR A 35 -10.44 -27.87 23.81
C TYR A 35 -10.67 -28.17 22.32
N SER A 36 -11.56 -29.11 22.07
CA SER A 36 -12.18 -29.46 20.78
C SER A 36 -13.70 -29.36 20.95
N GLU A 37 -14.43 -29.49 19.83
CA GLU A 37 -15.90 -29.44 19.65
C GLU A 37 -16.40 -28.00 19.46
N THR A 38 -16.75 -27.52 18.25
CA THR A 38 -17.59 -28.07 17.15
C THR A 38 -19.05 -28.26 17.57
N GLU A 39 -19.81 -27.17 17.58
CA GLU A 39 -21.27 -27.22 17.56
C GLU A 39 -21.81 -26.80 16.19
N SER A 40 -22.61 -27.71 15.65
CA SER A 40 -23.49 -27.64 14.50
C SER A 40 -24.65 -26.66 14.73
N LEU A 41 -24.99 -25.88 13.71
CA LEU A 41 -26.28 -25.20 13.61
C LEU A 41 -27.06 -25.70 12.40
N ASP A 42 -28.03 -26.57 12.68
CA ASP A 42 -29.20 -26.79 11.86
C ASP A 42 -30.11 -25.56 11.96
N SER A 43 -30.57 -25.02 10.82
CA SER A 43 -31.87 -24.33 10.78
C SER A 43 -32.55 -24.48 9.43
N VAL A 44 -33.66 -25.22 9.48
CA VAL A 44 -34.70 -25.36 8.48
C VAL A 44 -35.71 -24.23 8.68
N ALA A 45 -36.12 -23.53 7.63
CA ALA A 45 -37.52 -23.10 7.44
C ALA A 45 -37.73 -22.45 6.07
N ALA A 46 -38.44 -23.17 5.21
CA ALA A 46 -39.11 -22.64 4.02
C ALA A 46 -40.34 -21.82 4.44
N GLY A 47 -40.61 -20.74 3.70
CA GLY A 47 -41.82 -19.93 3.88
C GLY A 47 -42.10 -19.06 2.66
N GLN A 48 -42.74 -19.64 1.64
CA GLN A 48 -43.36 -18.91 0.53
C GLN A 48 -44.57 -18.12 1.06
N THR A 49 -44.66 -16.82 0.75
CA THR A 49 -45.94 -16.09 0.75
C THR A 49 -46.04 -15.22 -0.49
N GLN A 50 -47.17 -15.36 -1.18
CA GLN A 50 -47.50 -14.84 -2.50
C GLN A 50 -48.25 -13.50 -2.39
N LEU A 51 -48.19 -12.71 -3.48
CA LEU A 51 -48.72 -11.35 -3.70
C LEU A 51 -50.18 -11.05 -3.25
N PRO A 52 -50.50 -9.74 -3.18
CA PRO A 52 -51.51 -9.23 -4.12
C PRO A 52 -51.17 -7.90 -4.81
N LEU A 53 -51.46 -7.86 -6.13
CA LEU A 53 -51.62 -6.66 -6.97
C LEU A 53 -52.89 -5.87 -6.59
N PRO A 54 -52.95 -4.56 -6.87
CA PRO A 54 -53.92 -4.06 -7.88
C PRO A 54 -53.45 -2.73 -8.57
N PRO A 55 -54.29 -1.99 -9.31
CA PRO A 55 -54.92 -2.34 -10.58
C PRO A 55 -54.56 -1.33 -11.71
N LYS A 56 -54.94 -1.72 -12.93
CA LYS A 56 -54.84 -0.96 -14.18
C LYS A 56 -55.96 0.08 -14.28
N GLY A 57 -55.63 1.33 -14.64
CA GLY A 57 -56.60 2.38 -14.96
C GLY A 57 -55.98 3.43 -15.89
N ASN A 58 -56.59 3.62 -17.06
CA ASN A 58 -56.22 4.59 -18.09
C ASN A 58 -56.63 6.01 -17.66
N ASP A 59 -55.92 7.05 -18.11
CA ASP A 59 -56.50 8.10 -18.96
C ASP A 59 -55.50 9.20 -19.36
N LEU A 60 -55.73 9.71 -20.58
CA LEU A 60 -55.10 10.82 -21.29
C LEU A 60 -55.00 12.12 -20.47
N ALA A 61 -53.89 12.86 -20.64
CA ALA A 61 -53.96 14.27 -21.06
C ALA A 61 -52.57 14.84 -21.41
N ASP A 62 -52.56 15.59 -22.51
CA ASP A 62 -51.47 16.39 -23.06
C ASP A 62 -50.70 17.25 -22.06
N ALA A 63 -49.36 17.24 -22.18
CA ALA A 63 -48.54 18.38 -21.81
C ALA A 63 -47.30 18.48 -22.72
N LYS A 64 -47.29 19.55 -23.52
CA LYS A 64 -46.23 20.02 -24.41
C LYS A 64 -44.81 19.78 -23.86
N SER A 65 -44.04 18.96 -24.59
CA SER A 65 -42.59 18.86 -24.45
C SER A 65 -41.94 20.10 -25.05
N SER A 66 -41.52 21.03 -24.20
CA SER A 66 -40.59 22.10 -24.56
C SER A 66 -39.17 21.51 -24.51
N VAL A 67 -38.65 21.09 -25.66
CA VAL A 67 -37.23 20.76 -25.83
C VAL A 67 -36.45 22.06 -25.70
N VAL A 68 -36.00 22.36 -24.49
CA VAL A 68 -34.94 23.34 -24.27
C VAL A 68 -33.64 22.65 -24.65
N THR A 69 -33.19 22.89 -25.88
CA THR A 69 -31.85 22.55 -26.32
C THR A 69 -30.86 23.38 -25.50
N LEU A 70 -30.43 22.84 -24.36
CA LEU A 70 -29.28 23.35 -23.63
C LEU A 70 -28.06 23.09 -24.50
N SER A 71 -27.62 24.15 -25.16
CA SER A 71 -26.35 24.22 -25.87
C SER A 71 -25.24 24.01 -24.86
N GLU A 72 -24.74 22.78 -24.80
CA GLU A 72 -23.64 22.33 -23.97
C GLU A 72 -22.38 23.07 -24.42
N ARG A 73 -22.06 24.16 -23.71
CA ARG A 73 -20.77 24.83 -23.85
C ARG A 73 -19.70 23.82 -23.40
N ASN A 74 -18.98 23.27 -24.38
CA ASN A 74 -17.70 22.61 -24.19
C ASN A 74 -16.73 23.57 -23.48
N LEU A 75 -16.69 23.49 -22.16
CA LEU A 75 -15.59 23.98 -21.35
C LEU A 75 -14.49 22.91 -21.43
N PRO A 76 -13.26 23.24 -21.85
CA PRO A 76 -12.16 22.29 -21.79
C PRO A 76 -11.91 21.94 -20.32
N SER A 77 -12.21 20.69 -19.95
CA SER A 77 -12.04 20.20 -18.59
C SER A 77 -10.54 20.11 -18.27
N PRO A 78 -10.03 20.84 -17.26
CA PRO A 78 -8.61 20.84 -16.89
C PRO A 78 -8.08 19.46 -16.44
N SER A 79 -8.98 18.51 -16.16
CA SER A 79 -8.65 17.13 -15.77
C SER A 79 -7.99 16.30 -16.88
N LEU A 80 -8.29 16.55 -18.16
CA LEU A 80 -7.72 15.78 -19.27
C LEU A 80 -6.20 15.96 -19.40
N ASN A 81 -5.71 17.16 -19.11
CA ASN A 81 -4.28 17.50 -19.21
C ASN A 81 -3.44 16.81 -18.12
N VAL A 82 -4.00 16.67 -16.91
CA VAL A 82 -3.28 16.02 -15.79
C VAL A 82 -3.06 14.53 -16.04
N THR A 83 -4.10 13.82 -16.52
CA THR A 83 -4.01 12.39 -16.82
C THR A 83 -3.03 12.11 -17.96
N GLU A 84 -3.09 12.90 -19.04
CA GLU A 84 -2.17 12.76 -20.16
C GLU A 84 -0.72 13.02 -19.75
N LYS A 85 -0.48 14.06 -18.95
CA LYS A 85 0.86 14.35 -18.41
C LYS A 85 1.38 13.22 -17.51
N ARG A 86 0.54 12.64 -16.64
CA ARG A 86 0.93 11.50 -15.81
C ARG A 86 1.29 10.29 -16.66
N LEU A 87 0.54 10.01 -17.72
CA LEU A 87 0.85 8.94 -18.66
C LEU A 87 2.21 9.17 -19.34
N GLN A 88 2.47 10.38 -19.83
CA GLN A 88 3.77 10.74 -20.43
C GLN A 88 4.93 10.57 -19.44
N ASN A 89 4.74 10.99 -18.19
CA ASN A 89 5.75 10.85 -17.15
C ASN A 89 5.98 9.39 -16.75
N PHE A 90 4.91 8.58 -16.74
CA PHE A 90 5.03 7.14 -16.53
C PHE A 90 5.79 6.47 -17.67
N GLN A 91 5.50 6.79 -18.94
CA GLN A 91 6.28 6.34 -20.09
C GLN A 91 7.76 6.74 -19.98
N SER A 92 8.03 7.96 -19.51
CA SER A 92 9.40 8.45 -19.25
C SER A 92 10.10 7.62 -18.18
N LEU A 93 9.41 7.28 -17.08
CA LEU A 93 9.89 6.32 -16.08
C LEU A 93 10.25 4.97 -16.74
N LEU A 94 9.32 4.37 -17.50
CA LEU A 94 9.56 3.06 -18.14
C LEU A 94 10.79 3.10 -19.06
N HIS A 95 10.98 4.20 -19.79
CA HIS A 95 12.14 4.38 -20.66
C HIS A 95 13.46 4.54 -19.88
N LYS A 96 13.44 5.15 -18.70
CA LYS A 96 14.63 5.34 -17.84
C LYS A 96 15.05 4.06 -17.11
N ILE A 97 14.12 3.14 -16.84
CA ILE A 97 14.40 1.88 -16.13
C ILE A 97 15.47 1.06 -16.85
N GLY A 98 15.34 0.87 -18.17
CA GLY A 98 16.24 0.00 -18.92
C GLY A 98 17.70 0.46 -18.93
N PRO A 99 18.01 1.69 -19.36
CA PRO A 99 19.38 2.20 -19.36
C PRO A 99 19.99 2.30 -17.95
N CYS A 100 19.18 2.59 -16.93
CA CYS A 100 19.67 2.75 -15.56
C CYS A 100 19.99 1.40 -14.92
N LEU A 101 19.04 0.45 -14.95
CA LEU A 101 19.08 -0.78 -14.15
C LEU A 101 19.30 -2.04 -14.99
N GLU A 102 19.50 -1.88 -16.30
CA GLU A 102 19.67 -2.99 -17.26
C GLU A 102 18.47 -3.94 -17.25
N LEU A 103 17.26 -3.38 -17.04
CA LEU A 103 15.99 -4.09 -16.98
C LEU A 103 15.20 -3.91 -18.28
N LYS A 104 14.67 -5.00 -18.80
CA LYS A 104 13.71 -5.00 -19.89
C LYS A 104 12.34 -4.67 -19.33
N ASN A 105 11.67 -3.75 -19.99
CA ASN A 105 10.28 -3.44 -19.73
C ASN A 105 9.41 -4.07 -20.82
N SER A 106 8.48 -4.94 -20.43
CA SER A 106 7.57 -5.61 -21.38
C SER A 106 6.30 -4.81 -21.71
N LEU A 107 6.07 -3.66 -21.06
CA LEU A 107 4.89 -2.84 -21.33
C LEU A 107 5.05 -2.10 -22.67
N SER A 108 4.01 -2.19 -23.49
CA SER A 108 3.83 -1.24 -24.58
C SER A 108 3.55 0.15 -24.01
N LEU A 109 4.30 1.14 -24.46
CA LEU A 109 4.20 2.53 -24.01
C LEU A 109 2.81 3.14 -24.30
N SER A 110 2.04 2.61 -25.26
CA SER A 110 0.87 3.29 -25.81
C SER A 110 -0.49 2.99 -25.15
N SER A 111 -0.58 2.04 -24.22
CA SER A 111 -1.90 1.50 -23.78
C SER A 111 -2.06 1.27 -22.28
N ASN A 112 -1.01 1.46 -21.48
CA ASN A 112 -1.03 0.97 -20.11
C ASN A 112 -1.29 2.09 -19.10
N GLU A 113 -2.24 1.84 -18.21
CA GLU A 113 -2.58 2.73 -17.11
C GLU A 113 -1.38 2.84 -16.15
N PRO A 114 -1.06 4.03 -15.62
CA PRO A 114 0.08 4.26 -14.71
C PRO A 114 -0.20 3.73 -13.29
N LYS A 115 -0.43 2.41 -13.20
CA LYS A 115 -0.67 1.65 -11.96
C LYS A 115 0.56 0.84 -11.58
N ILE A 116 0.76 0.64 -10.27
CA ILE A 116 1.91 -0.10 -9.78
C ILE A 116 1.92 -1.56 -10.25
N ASP A 117 0.76 -2.21 -10.29
CA ASP A 117 0.65 -3.61 -10.73
C ASP A 117 1.14 -3.80 -12.17
N ASN A 118 0.84 -2.85 -13.05
CA ASN A 118 1.33 -2.88 -14.44
C ASN A 118 2.85 -2.77 -14.45
N LEU A 119 3.41 -1.83 -13.68
CA LEU A 119 4.85 -1.67 -13.59
C LEU A 119 5.54 -2.92 -13.03
N LEU A 120 5.09 -3.47 -11.91
CA LEU A 120 5.70 -4.66 -11.31
C LEU A 120 5.63 -5.85 -12.26
N SER A 121 4.48 -6.07 -12.91
CA SER A 121 4.32 -7.11 -13.94
C SER A 121 5.28 -6.92 -15.11
N SER A 122 5.58 -5.66 -15.48
CA SER A 122 6.49 -5.34 -16.57
C SER A 122 7.95 -5.73 -16.30
N LEU A 123 8.33 -5.75 -15.03
CA LEU A 123 9.69 -6.03 -14.57
C LEU A 123 9.88 -7.50 -14.20
N GLN A 124 8.79 -8.27 -14.05
CA GLN A 124 8.81 -9.67 -13.63
C GLN A 124 9.70 -10.55 -14.52
N GLY A 125 9.79 -10.26 -15.82
CA GLY A 125 10.64 -11.03 -16.75
C GLY A 125 12.13 -11.03 -16.37
N ASP A 126 12.61 -9.95 -15.74
CA ASP A 126 14.02 -9.81 -15.36
C ASP A 126 14.25 -9.88 -13.84
N LEU A 127 13.28 -9.46 -13.03
CA LEU A 127 13.36 -9.53 -11.56
C LEU A 127 12.88 -10.87 -10.98
N GLY A 128 12.12 -11.65 -11.76
CA GLY A 128 11.45 -12.86 -11.30
C GLY A 128 10.24 -12.57 -10.41
N ASP A 129 9.79 -13.60 -9.68
CA ASP A 129 8.65 -13.47 -8.77
C ASP A 129 9.05 -12.76 -7.47
N PRO A 130 8.18 -11.91 -6.92
CA PRO A 130 8.41 -11.29 -5.62
C PRO A 130 8.44 -12.35 -4.52
N VAL A 131 9.44 -12.26 -3.64
CA VAL A 131 9.61 -13.18 -2.50
C VAL A 131 8.89 -12.65 -1.27
N ILE A 132 9.01 -11.35 -1.02
CA ILE A 132 8.39 -10.67 0.12
C ILE A 132 7.74 -9.39 -0.40
N ARG A 133 6.49 -9.15 0.03
CA ARG A 133 5.83 -7.87 -0.08
C ARG A 133 5.57 -7.36 1.33
N SER A 134 5.96 -6.12 1.56
CA SER A 134 6.03 -5.53 2.88
C SER A 134 5.35 -4.17 2.84
N GLU A 135 4.30 -3.98 3.61
CA GLU A 135 3.63 -2.68 3.75
C GLU A 135 4.34 -1.88 4.83
N ASP A 136 5.14 -0.89 4.46
CA ASP A 136 5.93 -0.08 5.40
C ASP A 136 5.00 0.83 6.23
N TRP A 137 3.99 1.43 5.57
CA TRP A 137 2.96 2.22 6.24
C TRP A 137 1.73 2.43 5.35
N THR A 138 0.58 2.70 5.99
CA THR A 138 -0.64 3.19 5.34
C THR A 138 -1.14 4.44 6.04
N SER A 139 -1.84 5.29 5.31
CA SER A 139 -2.52 6.45 5.87
C SER A 139 -3.85 6.72 5.19
N THR A 140 -4.84 7.07 6.01
CA THR A 140 -6.18 7.45 5.58
C THR A 140 -6.48 8.83 6.15
N GLU A 141 -6.70 9.81 5.28
CA GLU A 141 -7.18 11.14 5.67
C GLU A 141 -8.71 11.17 5.54
N ILE A 142 -9.38 11.56 6.62
CA ILE A 142 -10.83 11.71 6.68
C ILE A 142 -11.22 13.16 6.95
N GLU A 143 -12.34 13.59 6.38
CA GLU A 143 -12.99 14.86 6.69
C GLU A 143 -14.28 14.58 7.47
N THR A 144 -14.33 15.06 8.70
CA THR A 144 -15.48 14.88 9.61
C THR A 144 -16.65 15.80 9.21
N PRO A 145 -17.86 15.58 9.74
CA PRO A 145 -19.01 16.47 9.50
C PRO A 145 -18.79 17.92 9.96
N SER A 146 -17.87 18.16 10.91
CA SER A 146 -17.46 19.49 11.35
C SER A 146 -16.40 20.14 10.45
N GLN A 147 -16.03 19.49 9.33
CA GLN A 147 -14.96 19.91 8.41
C GLN A 147 -13.55 19.85 9.03
N GLU A 148 -13.39 19.21 10.18
CA GLU A 148 -12.06 18.88 10.71
C GLU A 148 -11.49 17.71 9.94
N LYS A 149 -10.20 17.78 9.65
CA LYS A 149 -9.46 16.73 8.96
C LYS A 149 -8.69 15.89 9.96
N LYS A 150 -8.76 14.58 9.83
CA LYS A 150 -8.01 13.66 10.69
C LYS A 150 -7.20 12.68 9.84
N LEU A 151 -6.07 12.26 10.37
CA LEU A 151 -5.16 11.30 9.72
C LEU A 151 -5.04 10.07 10.58
N ILE A 152 -5.46 8.94 10.03
CA ILE A 152 -5.26 7.60 10.58
C ILE A 152 -4.01 7.05 9.89
N LYS A 153 -2.95 6.75 10.63
CA LYS A 153 -1.70 6.25 10.06
C LYS A 153 -1.30 4.94 10.74
N ILE A 154 -1.02 3.91 9.96
CA ILE A 154 -0.47 2.66 10.46
C ILE A 154 0.98 2.57 9.97
N GLU A 155 1.91 2.37 10.89
CA GLU A 155 3.31 2.12 10.57
C GLU A 155 3.65 0.68 10.93
N THR A 156 4.31 -0.03 10.02
CA THR A 156 4.82 -1.37 10.28
C THR A 156 6.24 -1.26 10.78
N ASN A 157 6.49 -1.79 11.97
CA ASN A 157 7.80 -1.83 12.59
C ASN A 157 8.34 -3.26 12.57
N TYR A 158 9.62 -3.41 12.26
CA TYR A 158 10.32 -4.69 12.16
C TYR A 158 11.32 -4.76 13.31
N GLU A 159 10.86 -5.17 14.49
CA GLU A 159 11.68 -5.29 15.69
C GLU A 159 11.90 -6.76 16.04
N ASN A 160 13.16 -7.18 16.21
CA ASN A 160 13.53 -8.53 16.69
C ASN A 160 12.86 -9.69 15.93
N GLU A 161 12.77 -9.61 14.60
CA GLU A 161 12.09 -10.58 13.71
C GLU A 161 10.56 -10.55 13.77
N ASP A 162 9.96 -9.81 14.70
CA ASP A 162 8.52 -9.58 14.78
C ASP A 162 8.10 -8.40 13.90
N ILE A 163 6.93 -8.55 13.27
CA ILE A 163 6.27 -7.49 12.50
C ILE A 163 5.17 -6.94 13.37
N VAL A 164 5.32 -5.69 13.81
CA VAL A 164 4.36 -5.01 14.70
C VAL A 164 3.77 -3.78 14.02
N LYS A 165 2.46 -3.74 13.85
CA LYS A 165 1.72 -2.57 13.36
C LYS A 165 1.43 -1.60 14.51
N LYS A 166 1.73 -0.32 14.28
CA LYS A 166 1.48 0.78 15.22
C LYS A 166 0.54 1.81 14.59
N LEU A 167 -0.61 2.01 15.21
CA LEU A 167 -1.56 3.05 14.86
C LEU A 167 -1.15 4.40 15.45
N LYS A 168 -1.20 5.45 14.65
CA LYS A 168 -1.11 6.83 15.06
C LYS A 168 -2.33 7.58 14.53
N TYR A 169 -2.91 8.43 15.36
CA TYR A 169 -4.08 9.21 14.99
C TYR A 169 -3.80 10.70 15.21
N PHE A 170 -4.17 11.53 14.24
CA PHE A 170 -3.84 12.95 14.27
C PHE A 170 -5.02 13.81 13.84
N ASN A 171 -5.09 15.01 14.39
CA ASN A 171 -5.83 16.12 13.79
C ASN A 171 -4.91 16.85 12.80
N VAL A 172 -5.41 17.11 11.59
CA VAL A 172 -4.67 17.79 10.52
C VAL A 172 -5.03 19.27 10.55
N THR A 173 -4.05 20.09 10.89
CA THR A 173 -4.18 21.55 10.98
C THR A 173 -3.29 22.25 9.96
N ASN A 174 -3.46 23.56 9.81
CA ASN A 174 -2.57 24.38 8.97
C ASN A 174 -1.13 24.45 9.52
N GLU A 175 -0.94 24.19 10.81
CA GLU A 175 0.37 24.20 11.47
C GLU A 175 1.05 22.81 11.43
N GLY A 176 0.33 21.76 11.04
CA GLY A 176 0.82 20.40 10.93
C GLY A 176 -0.11 19.36 11.56
N LEU A 177 0.48 18.23 11.95
CA LEU A 177 -0.23 17.10 12.55
C LEU A 177 -0.18 17.20 14.08
N ILE A 178 -1.35 17.27 14.72
CA ILE A 178 -1.48 17.25 16.18
C ILE A 178 -1.91 15.83 16.60
N PRO A 179 -1.09 15.09 17.37
CA PRO A 179 -1.45 13.74 17.77
C PRO A 179 -2.67 13.71 18.69
N ILE A 180 -3.52 12.71 18.49
CA ILE A 180 -4.64 12.36 19.34
C ILE A 180 -4.21 11.12 20.13
N ASP A 181 -4.21 11.23 21.46
CA ASP A 181 -3.76 10.15 22.32
C ASP A 181 -4.70 8.94 22.21
N LEU A 182 -4.09 7.79 22.00
CA LEU A 182 -4.74 6.48 21.99
C LEU A 182 -4.17 5.66 23.16
N SER A 183 -4.96 4.73 23.68
CA SER A 183 -4.45 3.74 24.63
C SER A 183 -3.44 2.80 23.96
N ASP A 184 -2.60 2.14 24.75
CA ASP A 184 -1.59 1.21 24.23
C ASP A 184 -2.23 0.03 23.48
N GLU A 185 -3.39 -0.42 23.95
CA GLU A 185 -4.19 -1.49 23.34
C GLU A 185 -4.80 -1.08 21.99
N GLN A 186 -5.06 0.22 21.79
CA GLN A 186 -5.53 0.75 20.51
C GLN A 186 -4.37 1.01 19.53
N THR A 187 -3.20 1.30 20.07
CA THR A 187 -2.02 1.70 19.31
C THR A 187 -1.30 0.49 18.71
N THR A 188 -1.22 -0.63 19.43
CA THR A 188 -0.44 -1.81 19.00
C THR A 188 -1.35 -2.87 18.41
N GLU A 189 -1.05 -3.32 17.19
CA GLU A 189 -1.87 -4.31 16.47
C GLU A 189 -3.37 -3.94 16.45
N PRO A 190 -3.72 -2.75 15.91
CA PRO A 190 -5.09 -2.27 15.91
C PRO A 190 -6.01 -3.24 15.16
N THR A 191 -7.15 -3.57 15.76
CA THR A 191 -8.15 -4.42 15.09
C THR A 191 -8.77 -3.70 13.90
N SER A 192 -9.14 -4.44 12.86
CA SER A 192 -9.83 -3.88 11.69
C SER A 192 -11.14 -3.18 12.06
N THR A 193 -11.87 -3.69 13.06
CA THR A 193 -13.09 -3.07 13.59
C THR A 193 -12.81 -1.70 14.22
N PHE A 194 -11.70 -1.57 14.95
CA PHE A 194 -11.31 -0.29 15.54
C PHE A 194 -10.91 0.72 14.47
N LEU A 195 -10.11 0.31 13.47
CA LEU A 195 -9.76 1.15 12.33
C LEU A 195 -11.01 1.63 11.57
N ALA A 196 -11.95 0.72 11.29
CA ALA A 196 -13.22 1.06 10.67
C ALA A 196 -14.04 2.05 11.52
N SER A 197 -13.96 1.96 12.85
CA SER A 197 -14.62 2.92 13.74
C SER A 197 -14.04 4.33 13.62
N LEU A 198 -12.71 4.46 13.49
CA LEU A 198 -12.06 5.76 13.23
C LEU A 198 -12.40 6.29 11.85
N GLU A 199 -12.35 5.45 10.81
CA GLU A 199 -12.72 5.83 9.45
C GLU A 199 -14.19 6.27 9.35
N SER A 200 -15.07 5.69 10.18
CA SER A 200 -16.50 6.06 10.22
C SER A 200 -16.78 7.45 10.79
N GLU A 201 -15.80 8.12 11.42
CA GLU A 201 -15.96 9.49 11.92
C GLU A 201 -16.14 10.52 10.81
N GLY A 202 -15.80 10.18 9.55
CA GLY A 202 -15.85 11.13 8.45
C GLY A 202 -15.86 10.47 7.07
N LYS A 203 -15.78 11.31 6.05
CA LYS A 203 -15.61 10.88 4.66
C LYS A 203 -14.12 10.73 4.35
N VAL A 204 -13.72 9.58 3.82
CA VAL A 204 -12.35 9.39 3.30
C VAL A 204 -12.11 10.35 2.13
N ILE A 205 -11.09 11.20 2.26
CA ILE A 205 -10.69 12.17 1.23
C ILE A 205 -9.34 11.83 0.59
N LYS A 206 -8.51 11.04 1.28
CA LYS A 206 -7.20 10.61 0.78
C LYS A 206 -6.82 9.27 1.38
N THR A 207 -6.23 8.40 0.57
CA THR A 207 -5.61 7.15 1.01
C THR A 207 -4.20 7.09 0.46
N GLU A 208 -3.23 6.74 1.29
CA GLU A 208 -1.86 6.54 0.86
C GLU A 208 -1.30 5.26 1.47
N LYS A 209 -0.39 4.62 0.74
CA LYS A 209 0.33 3.46 1.24
C LYS A 209 1.72 3.43 0.67
N SER A 210 2.66 2.93 1.45
CA SER A 210 4.03 2.65 0.99
C SER A 210 4.32 1.18 1.16
N GLU A 211 4.82 0.58 0.09
CA GLU A 211 5.13 -0.84 0.05
C GLU A 211 6.53 -1.05 -0.52
N ARG A 212 7.18 -2.10 -0.01
CA ARG A 212 8.47 -2.59 -0.44
C ARG A 212 8.32 -4.02 -0.92
N VAL A 213 8.84 -4.28 -2.11
CA VAL A 213 8.81 -5.58 -2.77
C VAL A 213 10.23 -6.06 -2.95
N PHE A 214 10.55 -7.23 -2.40
CA PHE A 214 11.85 -7.86 -2.49
C PHE A 214 11.81 -9.05 -3.46
N TYR A 215 12.88 -9.20 -4.23
CA TYR A 215 13.03 -10.26 -5.24
C TYR A 215 14.16 -11.23 -4.87
N GLN A 216 14.20 -12.39 -5.55
CA GLN A 216 15.07 -13.51 -5.20
C GLN A 216 16.56 -13.16 -5.20
N ASN A 217 17.02 -12.26 -6.08
CA ASN A 217 18.43 -11.91 -6.19
C ASN A 217 18.80 -10.63 -5.43
N GLY A 218 17.93 -10.19 -4.50
CA GLY A 218 18.15 -9.04 -3.64
C GLY A 218 17.76 -7.69 -4.27
N GLU A 219 17.10 -7.70 -5.43
CA GLU A 219 16.47 -6.49 -5.96
C GLU A 219 15.30 -6.05 -5.09
N GLU A 220 15.05 -4.74 -5.12
CA GLU A 220 14.02 -4.11 -4.32
C GLU A 220 13.26 -3.08 -5.15
N VAL A 221 11.94 -3.04 -4.99
CA VAL A 221 11.10 -1.93 -5.44
C VAL A 221 10.38 -1.35 -4.23
N LEU A 222 10.64 -0.08 -3.92
CA LEU A 222 9.91 0.72 -2.93
C LEU A 222 9.03 1.71 -3.66
N TYR A 223 7.75 1.78 -3.32
CA TYR A 223 6.83 2.75 -3.90
C TYR A 223 5.85 3.30 -2.89
N THR A 224 5.30 4.48 -3.20
CA THR A 224 4.17 5.06 -2.48
C THR A 224 3.05 5.34 -3.46
N GLU A 225 1.85 4.88 -3.13
CA GLU A 225 0.63 5.17 -3.87
C GLU A 225 -0.25 6.14 -3.08
N SER A 226 -0.90 7.06 -3.78
CA SER A 226 -1.89 7.99 -3.25
C SER A 226 -3.15 7.87 -4.11
N ASN A 227 -4.26 7.45 -3.51
CA ASN A 227 -5.53 7.17 -4.19
C ASN A 227 -5.37 6.25 -5.42
N GLY A 228 -4.50 5.24 -5.31
CA GLY A 228 -4.20 4.28 -6.39
C GLY A 228 -3.32 4.80 -7.52
N LEU A 229 -2.75 6.01 -7.37
CA LEU A 229 -1.78 6.58 -8.29
C LEU A 229 -0.38 6.51 -7.68
N ILE A 230 0.62 6.14 -8.47
CA ILE A 230 2.01 6.14 -8.03
C ILE A 230 2.46 7.59 -7.80
N GLU A 231 2.88 7.89 -6.58
CA GLU A 231 3.49 9.17 -6.20
C GLU A 231 5.01 9.06 -6.16
N PHE A 232 5.52 7.98 -5.57
CA PHE A 232 6.94 7.74 -5.37
C PHE A 232 7.32 6.37 -5.91
N ILE A 233 8.51 6.27 -6.50
CA ILE A 233 9.12 4.97 -6.77
C ILE A 233 10.64 5.01 -6.65
N GLU A 234 11.20 3.94 -6.10
CA GLU A 234 12.60 3.63 -6.05
C GLU A 234 12.82 2.16 -6.41
N ILE A 235 13.70 1.90 -7.36
CA ILE A 235 14.04 0.54 -7.81
C ILE A 235 15.55 0.37 -7.65
N SER A 236 15.96 -0.66 -6.92
CA SER A 236 17.35 -0.98 -6.64
C SER A 236 17.72 -2.34 -7.22
N ARG A 237 18.80 -2.39 -8.01
CA ARG A 237 19.32 -3.61 -8.63
C ARG A 237 20.83 -3.51 -8.82
N GLN A 238 21.55 -4.55 -8.40
CA GLN A 238 23.01 -4.68 -8.61
C GLN A 238 23.81 -3.43 -8.18
N GLY A 239 23.43 -2.81 -7.07
CA GLY A 239 24.09 -1.61 -6.54
C GLY A 239 23.75 -0.30 -7.27
N LYS A 240 22.89 -0.33 -8.29
CA LYS A 240 22.30 0.85 -8.93
C LYS A 240 20.91 1.12 -8.39
N THR A 241 20.51 2.39 -8.35
CA THR A 241 19.19 2.81 -7.87
C THR A 241 18.59 3.86 -8.79
N LEU A 242 17.37 3.59 -9.28
CA LEU A 242 16.53 4.58 -9.95
C LEU A 242 15.53 5.12 -8.94
N LYS A 243 15.55 6.42 -8.66
CA LYS A 243 14.62 7.09 -7.74
C LYS A 243 13.83 8.16 -8.47
N CYS A 244 12.51 8.07 -8.40
CA CYS A 244 11.57 9.05 -8.94
C CYS A 244 10.70 9.58 -7.79
N PRO A 245 10.98 10.80 -7.30
CA PRO A 245 10.29 11.37 -6.15
C PRO A 245 8.86 11.83 -6.46
N SER A 246 8.53 12.01 -7.74
CA SER A 246 7.19 12.38 -8.19
C SER A 246 6.99 12.00 -9.65
N LEU A 247 5.92 11.25 -9.94
CA LEU A 247 5.46 11.04 -11.31
C LEU A 247 4.77 12.27 -11.92
N GLU A 248 4.52 13.34 -11.16
CA GLU A 248 3.96 14.58 -11.73
C GLU A 248 5.04 15.45 -12.39
N LYS A 249 6.29 15.34 -11.92
CA LYS A 249 7.41 16.20 -12.33
C LYS A 249 8.42 15.53 -13.26
N SER A 250 8.34 14.21 -13.48
CA SER A 250 9.26 13.42 -14.33
C SER A 250 10.74 13.35 -13.88
N ASP A 251 11.01 13.78 -12.64
CA ASP A 251 12.35 13.98 -12.07
C ASP A 251 12.98 12.68 -11.55
N CYS A 252 13.12 11.68 -12.39
CA CYS A 252 13.83 10.45 -12.03
C CYS A 252 15.35 10.64 -12.09
N THR A 253 16.03 10.23 -11.02
CA THR A 253 17.50 10.22 -10.89
C THR A 253 18.01 8.78 -10.84
N CYS A 254 19.01 8.47 -11.66
CA CYS A 254 19.73 7.20 -11.64
C CYS A 254 21.06 7.39 -10.89
N ARG A 255 21.40 6.46 -9.99
CA ARG A 255 22.67 6.42 -9.26
C ARG A 255 23.30 5.03 -9.36
#